data_AF-A0AA37QAY2-F1
#
_entry.id   AF-A0AA37QAY2-F1
#
_cell.length_a   1.000
_cell.length_b   1.000
_cell.length_c   1.000
_cell.angle_alpha   90.00
_cell.angle_beta   90.00
_cell.angle_gamma   90.00
#
_symmetry.space_group_name_H-M   'P 1'
#
loop_
_entity.id
_entity.type
_entity.pdbx_description
1 polymer ?
#
loop_
_entity_poly.entity_id
_entity_poly.type
_entity_poly.pdbx_seq_one_letter_code
_entity_poly.pdbx_strand_id
1 'polypeptide(L)'
;MAHELDITGGIASFANSRSDHWHRLGQTVGHTMTAREALDAAHLAGWNVRKMALQVPQEPVIDETGVTAPEPLAVPDFYATVRTNPINGRLDVLGVVGSKYEPVQNEASCELLDALVDESGAHFETAGALRGGRETFVTMKLPEAIVFDGRDGTKDRTEMYLAALNSHDGSSKFTFLITPIRIVCANTQSAALRDAKASWGIRHTGGARAAILEARNALKLTWRYTQAFEAEAAALYAREMDTDQVRDFAHQLFEVDAATSTATRRHRRERAGGIVKLWTSSPTLTPIAGTRWAAYNAVTEYLDHHVPVRGARTSGDAATARALRNIASAASTSSLKAQAFRMLQTL
;
A
#
# COMPACT_ATOMS: atom_id res chain seq x y z
N MET A 1 -6.34 16.98 2.85
CA MET A 1 -5.64 15.69 3.03
C MET A 1 -4.65 15.53 1.88
N ALA A 2 -3.37 15.32 2.15
CA ALA A 2 -2.40 15.10 1.08
C ALA A 2 -2.43 13.63 0.65
N HIS A 3 -2.78 13.39 -0.61
CA HIS A 3 -2.53 12.11 -1.30
C HIS A 3 -1.02 11.79 -1.36
N GLU A 4 -0.18 12.77 -1.05
CA GLU A 4 1.28 12.78 -1.14
C GLU A 4 1.81 12.32 -2.50
N LEU A 5 0.98 12.33 -3.54
CA LEU A 5 1.45 12.25 -4.91
C LEU A 5 2.46 13.38 -5.17
N ASP A 6 3.53 13.02 -5.87
CA ASP A 6 4.46 13.98 -6.42
C ASP A 6 3.73 14.87 -7.43
N ILE A 7 3.72 16.18 -7.19
CA ILE A 7 3.06 17.17 -8.05
C ILE A 7 4.07 18.25 -8.40
N THR A 8 4.29 18.45 -9.70
CA THR A 8 5.14 19.52 -10.23
C THR A 8 4.32 20.39 -11.16
N GLY A 9 4.23 21.69 -10.87
CA GLY A 9 3.49 22.63 -11.73
C GLY A 9 2.00 22.28 -11.90
N GLY A 10 1.38 21.64 -10.91
CA GLY A 10 -0.02 21.17 -10.98
C GLY A 10 -0.22 19.83 -11.68
N ILE A 11 0.84 19.22 -12.23
CA ILE A 11 0.82 17.91 -12.88
C ILE A 11 1.23 16.86 -11.85
N ALA A 12 0.37 15.85 -11.64
CA ALA A 12 0.65 14.74 -10.73
C ALA A 12 1.35 13.59 -11.46
N SER A 13 2.43 13.09 -10.87
CA SER A 13 3.17 11.91 -11.35
C SER A 13 2.43 10.63 -10.94
N PHE A 14 1.34 10.32 -11.66
CA PHE A 14 0.50 9.15 -11.41
C PHE A 14 -0.25 8.73 -12.67
N ALA A 15 -0.33 7.41 -12.91
CA ALA A 15 -1.14 6.80 -13.94
C ALA A 15 -1.99 5.66 -13.39
N ASN A 16 -3.16 5.49 -14.00
CA ASN A 16 -4.10 4.42 -13.69
C ASN A 16 -4.73 3.89 -14.99
N SER A 17 -4.88 2.58 -15.08
CA SER A 17 -5.66 1.91 -16.12
C SER A 17 -7.16 2.19 -16.03
N ARG A 18 -7.68 2.58 -14.86
CA ARG A 18 -9.10 2.83 -14.58
C ARG A 18 -9.41 4.29 -14.17
N SER A 19 -10.70 4.63 -14.14
CA SER A 19 -11.22 5.97 -13.77
C SER A 19 -11.76 6.07 -12.34
N ASP A 20 -11.69 4.99 -11.54
CA ASP A 20 -12.39 4.84 -10.25
C ASP A 20 -11.57 5.28 -9.02
N HIS A 21 -10.45 5.98 -9.22
CA HIS A 21 -9.62 6.47 -8.14
C HIS A 21 -10.20 7.76 -7.54
N TRP A 22 -10.36 7.79 -6.22
CA TRP A 22 -11.14 8.83 -5.51
C TRP A 22 -10.60 10.26 -5.66
N HIS A 23 -9.27 10.43 -5.78
CA HIS A 23 -8.64 11.74 -5.83
C HIS A 23 -8.71 12.41 -7.21
N ARG A 24 -9.02 11.65 -8.28
CA ARG A 24 -9.14 12.17 -9.67
C ARG A 24 -7.91 12.98 -10.13
N LEU A 25 -6.71 12.54 -9.74
CA LEU A 25 -5.43 13.17 -10.11
C LEU A 25 -4.63 12.22 -10.98
N GLY A 26 -3.75 12.76 -11.83
CA GLY A 26 -2.92 11.98 -12.74
C GLY A 26 -3.65 11.57 -14.01
N GLN A 27 -3.09 10.61 -14.73
CA GLN A 27 -3.58 10.19 -16.04
C GLN A 27 -4.40 8.89 -15.94
N THR A 28 -5.57 8.86 -16.59
CA THR A 28 -6.33 7.63 -16.79
C THR A 28 -6.07 7.12 -18.20
N VAL A 29 -5.41 5.98 -18.32
CA VAL A 29 -5.02 5.38 -19.60
C VAL A 29 -6.21 4.66 -20.26
N GLY A 30 -7.08 4.03 -19.47
CA GLY A 30 -8.31 3.39 -19.96
C GLY A 30 -8.13 1.93 -20.41
N HIS A 31 -6.91 1.41 -20.39
CA HIS A 31 -6.58 0.00 -20.61
C HIS A 31 -5.43 -0.43 -19.70
N THR A 32 -5.16 -1.74 -19.64
CA THR A 32 -3.98 -2.30 -18.98
C THR A 32 -2.70 -1.78 -19.65
N MET A 33 -1.80 -1.21 -18.87
CA MET A 33 -0.59 -0.57 -19.41
C MET A 33 0.49 -1.61 -19.72
N THR A 34 1.30 -1.31 -20.72
CA THR A 34 2.66 -1.83 -20.85
C THR A 34 3.61 -1.15 -19.86
N ALA A 35 4.78 -1.73 -19.62
CA ALA A 35 5.83 -1.10 -18.80
C ALA A 35 6.17 0.32 -19.29
N ARG A 36 6.22 0.53 -20.61
CA ARG A 36 6.51 1.83 -21.21
C ARG A 36 5.40 2.85 -20.98
N GLU A 37 4.14 2.46 -21.22
CA GLU A 37 2.99 3.34 -20.97
C GLU A 37 2.90 3.72 -19.48
N ALA A 38 3.15 2.79 -18.56
CA ALA A 38 3.16 3.06 -17.14
C ALA A 38 4.23 4.11 -16.76
N LEU A 39 5.44 3.99 -17.31
CA LEU A 39 6.52 4.96 -17.08
C LEU A 39 6.18 6.35 -17.65
N ASP A 40 5.65 6.41 -18.87
CA ASP A 40 5.36 7.66 -19.55
C ASP A 40 4.15 8.38 -18.95
N ALA A 41 3.03 7.67 -18.77
CA ALA A 41 1.79 8.26 -18.26
C ALA A 41 1.91 8.70 -16.80
N ALA A 42 2.73 8.01 -16.00
CA ALA A 42 2.95 8.36 -14.59
C ALA A 42 4.10 9.36 -14.39
N HIS A 43 4.72 9.86 -15.46
CA HIS A 43 5.89 10.73 -15.40
C HIS A 43 7.04 10.13 -14.57
N LEU A 44 7.35 8.85 -14.79
CA LEU A 44 8.43 8.12 -14.12
C LEU A 44 9.65 7.89 -15.01
N ALA A 45 9.52 8.08 -16.33
CA ALA A 45 10.61 7.96 -17.28
C ALA A 45 11.59 9.13 -17.19
N GLY A 46 12.87 8.85 -17.44
CA GLY A 46 13.91 9.86 -17.65
C GLY A 46 14.38 10.59 -16.39
N TRP A 47 14.08 10.05 -15.20
CA TRP A 47 14.45 10.69 -13.94
C TRP A 47 15.96 10.81 -13.73
N ASN A 48 16.76 9.91 -14.32
CA ASN A 48 18.22 9.88 -14.19
C ASN A 48 18.67 10.12 -12.73
N VAL A 49 18.17 9.25 -11.83
CA VAL A 49 18.42 9.39 -10.39
C VAL A 49 19.89 9.08 -10.13
N ARG A 50 20.59 10.01 -9.47
CA ARG A 50 22.03 9.92 -9.25
C ARG A 50 22.46 10.57 -7.94
N LYS A 51 23.65 10.20 -7.48
CA LYS A 51 24.29 10.80 -6.30
C LYS A 51 25.06 12.05 -6.67
N MET A 52 24.92 13.11 -5.88
CA MET A 52 25.78 14.29 -5.89
C MET A 52 26.45 14.42 -4.52
N ALA A 53 27.75 14.69 -4.48
CA ALA A 53 28.48 14.81 -3.21
C ALA A 53 27.93 15.97 -2.37
N LEU A 54 27.76 15.73 -1.07
CA LEU A 54 27.39 16.81 -0.15
C LEU A 54 28.60 17.69 0.18
N GLN A 55 28.34 18.99 0.21
CA GLN A 55 29.33 20.01 0.54
C GLN A 55 28.74 21.00 1.54
N VAL A 56 29.55 21.45 2.50
CA VAL A 56 29.21 22.53 3.42
C VAL A 56 29.84 23.82 2.90
N PRO A 57 29.05 24.83 2.51
CA PRO A 57 29.60 26.11 2.09
C PRO A 57 30.33 26.76 3.26
N GLN A 58 31.45 27.40 2.98
CA GLN A 58 32.20 28.18 3.96
C GLN A 58 31.92 29.67 3.75
N GLU A 59 31.85 30.44 4.84
CA GLU A 59 31.64 31.88 4.76
C GLU A 59 32.85 32.55 4.11
N PRO A 60 32.64 33.56 3.24
CA PRO A 60 33.74 34.37 2.73
C PRO A 60 34.50 35.06 3.87
N VAL A 61 35.82 34.99 3.82
CA VAL A 61 36.71 35.70 4.74
C VAL A 61 36.97 37.09 4.17
N ILE A 62 36.68 38.13 4.95
CA ILE A 62 36.94 39.53 4.58
C ILE A 62 38.09 40.04 5.46
N ASP A 63 39.19 40.43 4.84
CA ASP A 63 40.35 41.02 5.53
C ASP A 63 40.90 42.24 4.77
N GLU A 64 41.98 42.83 5.29
CA GLU A 64 42.62 44.02 4.72
C GLU A 64 43.14 43.80 3.28
N THR A 65 43.25 42.56 2.82
CA THR A 65 43.73 42.18 1.48
C THR A 65 42.60 41.89 0.48
N GLY A 66 41.35 41.77 0.94
CA GLY A 66 40.17 41.61 0.09
C GLY A 66 39.15 40.59 0.63
N VAL A 67 38.37 40.01 -0.29
CA VAL A 67 37.39 38.95 0.01
C VAL A 67 37.91 37.62 -0.55
N THR A 68 38.13 36.65 0.32
CA THR A 68 38.51 35.27 -0.04
C THR A 68 37.33 34.34 0.18
N ALA A 69 36.92 33.59 -0.84
CA ALA A 69 35.88 32.56 -0.73
C ALA A 69 36.54 31.17 -0.61
N PRO A 70 36.65 30.60 0.60
CA PRO A 70 37.22 29.27 0.77
C PRO A 70 36.37 28.19 0.09
N GLU A 71 37.03 27.16 -0.45
CA GLU A 71 36.37 26.01 -1.10
C GLU A 71 35.39 25.31 -0.14
N PRO A 72 34.20 24.87 -0.57
CA PRO A 72 33.28 24.14 0.30
C PRO A 72 33.91 22.89 0.92
N LEU A 73 33.62 22.62 2.19
CA LEU A 73 34.08 21.40 2.86
C LEU A 73 33.29 20.21 2.32
N ALA A 74 33.98 19.21 1.77
CA ALA A 74 33.36 17.95 1.41
C ALA A 74 32.82 17.25 2.67
N VAL A 75 31.65 16.61 2.56
CA VAL A 75 31.12 15.70 3.59
C VAL A 75 31.43 14.28 3.13
N PRO A 76 32.52 13.64 3.59
CA PRO A 76 32.96 12.35 3.06
C PRO A 76 31.88 11.28 3.28
N ASP A 77 31.72 10.39 2.29
CA ASP A 77 30.76 9.28 2.31
C ASP A 77 29.26 9.65 2.33
N PHE A 78 28.89 10.93 2.28
CA PHE A 78 27.50 11.37 2.19
C PHE A 78 27.18 12.07 0.87
N TYR A 79 26.03 11.72 0.31
CA TYR A 79 25.59 12.18 -1.01
C TYR A 79 24.12 12.59 -0.96
N ALA A 80 23.74 13.62 -1.69
CA ALA A 80 22.35 13.87 -2.03
C ALA A 80 21.95 12.97 -3.20
N THR A 81 20.82 12.27 -3.11
CA THR A 81 20.19 11.70 -4.29
C THR A 81 19.38 12.79 -4.98
N VAL A 82 19.57 12.93 -6.29
CA VAL A 82 18.86 13.91 -7.10
C VAL A 82 18.22 13.22 -8.30
N ARG A 83 17.07 13.73 -8.75
CA ARG A 83 16.49 13.40 -10.05
C ARG A 83 16.52 14.61 -10.97
N THR A 84 16.51 14.37 -12.27
CA THR A 84 16.00 15.30 -13.26
C THR A 84 14.47 15.17 -13.26
N ASN A 85 13.77 16.21 -12.82
CA ASN A 85 12.32 16.23 -12.79
C ASN A 85 11.78 16.16 -14.24
N PRO A 86 10.96 15.16 -14.58
CA PRO A 86 10.53 14.94 -15.97
C PRO A 86 9.53 15.98 -16.47
N ILE A 87 8.92 16.76 -15.57
CA ILE A 87 7.89 17.75 -15.92
C ILE A 87 8.54 19.11 -16.22
N ASN A 88 9.54 19.53 -15.44
CA ASN A 88 10.14 20.87 -15.56
C ASN A 88 11.65 20.85 -15.91
N GLY A 89 12.28 19.68 -16.00
CA GLY A 89 13.70 19.51 -16.32
C GLY A 89 14.69 19.92 -15.22
N ARG A 90 14.22 20.43 -14.07
CA ARG A 90 15.07 20.89 -12.97
C ARG A 90 15.56 19.72 -12.12
N LEU A 91 16.61 19.98 -11.33
CA LEU A 91 17.07 19.01 -10.33
C LEU A 91 16.23 19.13 -9.07
N ASP A 92 15.67 18.00 -8.63
CA ASP A 92 15.05 17.86 -7.32
C ASP A 92 15.96 17.01 -6.43
N VAL A 93 16.19 17.47 -5.19
CA VAL A 93 16.85 16.68 -4.15
C VAL A 93 15.82 15.76 -3.51
N LEU A 94 16.10 14.46 -3.48
CA LEU A 94 15.21 13.43 -2.96
C LEU A 94 15.59 13.02 -1.53
N GLY A 95 16.87 12.91 -1.22
CA GLY A 95 17.32 12.55 0.13
C GLY A 95 18.83 12.55 0.28
N VAL A 96 19.29 12.15 1.46
CA VAL A 96 20.71 11.99 1.78
C VAL A 96 21.00 10.52 2.00
N VAL A 97 22.03 10.01 1.33
CA VAL A 97 22.41 8.60 1.35
C VAL A 97 23.91 8.43 1.57
N GLY A 98 24.29 7.23 2.02
CA GLY A 98 25.70 6.86 2.19
C GLY A 98 26.36 6.36 0.91
N SER A 99 27.68 6.20 0.94
CA SER A 99 28.51 5.76 -0.20
C SER A 99 28.05 4.47 -0.87
N LYS A 100 27.55 3.50 -0.10
CA LYS A 100 27.10 2.18 -0.59
C LYS A 100 25.73 2.21 -1.30
N TYR A 101 24.97 3.30 -1.17
CA TYR A 101 23.65 3.39 -1.79
C TYR A 101 23.79 3.51 -3.31
N GLU A 102 23.03 2.70 -4.05
CA GLU A 102 22.92 2.74 -5.50
C GLU A 102 21.44 2.80 -5.90
N PRO A 103 20.98 3.88 -6.57
CA PRO A 103 19.58 4.03 -6.94
C PRO A 103 19.18 2.97 -7.96
N VAL A 104 18.02 2.33 -7.75
CA VAL A 104 17.39 1.49 -8.77
C VAL A 104 16.55 2.41 -9.64
N GLN A 105 16.89 2.54 -10.92
CA GLN A 105 16.16 3.39 -11.85
C GLN A 105 14.73 2.86 -12.08
N ASN A 106 13.77 3.76 -12.29
CA ASN A 106 12.38 3.38 -12.53
C ASN A 106 12.25 2.48 -13.77
N GLU A 107 13.06 2.74 -14.81
CA GLU A 107 13.15 1.93 -16.02
C GLU A 107 13.61 0.50 -15.71
N ALA A 108 14.63 0.35 -14.86
CA ALA A 108 15.13 -0.96 -14.43
C ALA A 108 14.09 -1.71 -13.57
N SER A 109 13.35 -0.99 -12.72
CA SER A 109 12.23 -1.57 -11.97
C SER A 109 11.13 -2.08 -12.91
N CYS A 110 10.75 -1.30 -13.92
CA CYS A 110 9.75 -1.68 -14.90
C CYS A 110 10.20 -2.81 -15.83
N GLU A 111 11.45 -2.83 -16.27
CA GLU A 111 12.04 -3.95 -17.04
C GLU A 111 11.99 -5.26 -16.24
N LEU A 112 12.32 -5.19 -14.95
CA LEU A 112 12.21 -6.34 -14.06
C LEU A 112 10.76 -6.82 -13.91
N LEU A 113 9.81 -5.89 -13.77
CA LEU A 113 8.38 -6.22 -13.69
C LEU A 113 7.85 -6.81 -15.00
N ASP A 114 8.29 -6.30 -16.14
CA ASP A 114 7.93 -6.81 -17.46
C ASP A 114 8.43 -8.26 -17.63
N ALA A 115 9.66 -8.54 -17.20
CA ALA A 115 10.21 -9.90 -17.15
C ALA A 115 9.50 -10.84 -16.16
N LEU A 116 8.56 -10.33 -15.35
CA LEU A 116 7.65 -11.11 -14.49
C LEU A 116 6.25 -11.22 -15.10
N VAL A 117 5.85 -10.34 -16.03
CA VAL A 117 4.58 -10.41 -16.77
C VAL A 117 4.49 -11.70 -17.57
N ASP A 118 5.54 -12.04 -18.32
CA ASP A 118 5.54 -13.16 -19.26
C ASP A 118 5.22 -14.52 -18.63
N GLU A 119 5.58 -14.72 -17.36
CA GLU A 119 5.29 -15.95 -16.61
C GLU A 119 3.97 -15.90 -15.84
N SER A 120 3.49 -14.70 -15.48
CA SER A 120 2.38 -14.53 -14.55
C SER A 120 1.06 -14.09 -15.20
N GLY A 121 1.08 -13.59 -16.44
CA GLY A 121 -0.09 -12.95 -17.06
C GLY A 121 -0.52 -11.66 -16.35
N ALA A 122 0.33 -11.08 -15.50
CA ALA A 122 0.04 -9.85 -14.78
C ALA A 122 0.12 -8.63 -15.70
N HIS A 123 -0.67 -7.59 -15.42
CA HIS A 123 -0.70 -6.39 -16.24
C HIS A 123 -0.51 -5.13 -15.41
N PHE A 124 0.23 -4.13 -15.91
CA PHE A 124 0.42 -2.86 -15.19
C PHE A 124 -0.91 -2.13 -15.05
N GLU A 125 -1.30 -1.83 -13.81
CA GLU A 125 -2.59 -1.22 -13.48
C GLU A 125 -2.43 0.20 -12.94
N THR A 126 -1.51 0.43 -12.00
CA THR A 126 -1.19 1.79 -11.54
C THR A 126 0.31 1.99 -11.42
N ALA A 127 0.76 3.22 -11.61
CA ALA A 127 2.13 3.63 -11.32
C ALA A 127 2.13 5.08 -10.82
N GLY A 128 3.11 5.45 -9.99
CA GLY A 128 3.23 6.82 -9.55
C GLY A 128 4.41 7.10 -8.64
N ALA A 129 4.58 8.39 -8.37
CA ALA A 129 5.57 8.90 -7.43
C ALA A 129 4.89 9.52 -6.21
N LEU A 130 5.55 9.37 -5.07
CA LEU A 130 5.05 9.76 -3.76
C LEU A 130 6.07 10.62 -3.03
N ARG A 131 5.58 11.39 -2.05
CA ARG A 131 6.36 12.17 -1.10
C ARG A 131 7.38 13.11 -1.77
N GLY A 132 6.95 13.76 -2.86
CA GLY A 132 7.79 14.67 -3.65
C GLY A 132 8.84 13.96 -4.50
N GLY A 133 8.54 12.74 -4.96
CA GLY A 133 9.44 11.95 -5.80
C GLY A 133 10.42 11.06 -5.04
N ARG A 134 10.40 11.08 -3.71
CA ARG A 134 11.30 10.26 -2.87
C ARG A 134 11.02 8.77 -3.00
N GLU A 135 9.77 8.42 -3.28
CA GLU A 135 9.35 7.04 -3.48
C GLU A 135 8.58 6.90 -4.79
N THR A 136 8.70 5.75 -5.44
CA THR A 136 7.91 5.37 -6.61
C THR A 136 7.25 4.01 -6.38
N PHE A 137 6.11 3.80 -7.02
CA PHE A 137 5.42 2.51 -6.96
C PHE A 137 4.88 2.13 -8.34
N VAL A 138 4.74 0.82 -8.52
CA VAL A 138 4.00 0.19 -9.61
C VAL A 138 3.13 -0.90 -9.02
N THR A 139 1.86 -0.98 -9.42
CA THR A 139 1.02 -2.15 -9.15
C THR A 139 0.62 -2.82 -10.45
N MET A 140 0.72 -4.13 -10.45
CA MET A 140 0.33 -4.99 -11.54
C MET A 140 -0.81 -5.88 -11.07
N LYS A 141 -1.92 -5.87 -11.80
CA LYS A 141 -3.04 -6.77 -11.58
C LYS A 141 -2.64 -8.19 -11.96
N LEU A 142 -2.82 -9.14 -11.06
CA LEU A 142 -2.64 -10.57 -11.35
C LEU A 142 -3.86 -11.10 -12.12
N PRO A 143 -3.70 -12.15 -12.96
CA PRO A 143 -4.82 -12.68 -13.74
C PRO A 143 -5.87 -13.39 -12.88
N GLU A 144 -5.42 -14.04 -11.80
CA GLU A 144 -6.28 -14.73 -10.86
C GLU A 144 -6.78 -13.75 -9.79
N ALA A 145 -8.11 -13.69 -9.69
CA ALA A 145 -8.80 -13.02 -8.62
C ALA A 145 -9.45 -14.08 -7.73
N ILE A 146 -9.58 -13.79 -6.44
CA ILE A 146 -10.38 -14.61 -5.55
C ILE A 146 -11.84 -14.28 -5.84
N VAL A 147 -12.63 -15.27 -6.24
CA VAL A 147 -14.03 -15.10 -6.63
C VAL A 147 -14.91 -16.06 -5.85
N PHE A 148 -15.89 -15.52 -5.13
CA PHE A 148 -16.96 -16.30 -4.51
C PHE A 148 -18.28 -16.02 -5.24
N ASP A 149 -18.95 -17.07 -5.70
CA ASP A 149 -20.28 -16.96 -6.31
C ASP A 149 -21.31 -16.69 -5.22
N GLY A 150 -21.87 -15.48 -5.23
CA GLY A 150 -22.87 -15.04 -4.29
C GLY A 150 -24.20 -15.79 -4.45
N ARG A 151 -24.97 -15.85 -3.36
CA ARG A 151 -26.26 -16.57 -3.34
C ARG A 151 -27.32 -15.94 -4.27
N ASP A 152 -27.16 -14.67 -4.60
CA ASP A 152 -28.01 -13.90 -5.51
C ASP A 152 -27.54 -13.95 -6.99
N GLY A 153 -26.52 -14.77 -7.30
CA GLY A 153 -25.92 -14.86 -8.61
C GLY A 153 -24.90 -13.76 -8.92
N THR A 154 -24.63 -12.86 -7.98
CA THR A 154 -23.50 -11.92 -8.08
C THR A 154 -22.18 -12.62 -7.75
N LYS A 155 -21.05 -11.94 -7.97
CA LYS A 155 -19.72 -12.48 -7.66
C LYS A 155 -19.01 -11.52 -6.70
N ASP A 156 -18.64 -12.00 -5.52
CA ASP A 156 -17.71 -11.30 -4.63
C ASP A 156 -16.29 -11.53 -5.17
N ARG A 157 -15.69 -10.49 -5.75
CA ARG A 157 -14.43 -10.56 -6.46
C ARG A 157 -13.39 -9.70 -5.75
N THR A 158 -12.35 -10.35 -5.24
CA THR A 158 -11.16 -9.70 -4.68
C THR A 158 -10.01 -9.81 -5.68
N GLU A 159 -9.65 -8.68 -6.29
CA GLU A 159 -8.51 -8.58 -7.20
C GLU A 159 -7.20 -8.61 -6.41
N MET A 160 -6.20 -9.30 -6.93
CA MET A 160 -4.86 -9.39 -6.32
C MET A 160 -3.85 -8.63 -7.18
N TYR A 161 -2.86 -8.03 -6.52
CA TYR A 161 -1.85 -7.18 -7.15
C TYR A 161 -0.45 -7.57 -6.70
N LEU A 162 0.49 -7.57 -7.65
CA LEU A 162 1.92 -7.44 -7.39
C LEU A 162 2.26 -5.96 -7.30
N ALA A 163 2.67 -5.49 -6.12
CA ALA A 163 3.15 -4.15 -5.91
C ALA A 163 4.68 -4.13 -5.81
N ALA A 164 5.32 -3.25 -6.57
CA ALA A 164 6.74 -2.94 -6.46
C ALA A 164 6.91 -1.50 -5.98
N LEU A 165 7.69 -1.34 -4.92
CA LEU A 165 7.85 -0.10 -4.17
C LEU A 165 9.32 0.25 -4.11
N ASN A 166 9.69 1.42 -4.58
CA ASN A 166 11.07 1.86 -4.70
C ASN A 166 11.28 3.16 -3.92
N SER A 167 12.47 3.31 -3.31
CA SER A 167 12.87 4.49 -2.55
C SER A 167 14.17 5.04 -3.12
N HIS A 168 14.10 6.31 -3.53
CA HIS A 168 15.21 7.08 -4.04
C HIS A 168 15.92 7.91 -2.95
N ASP A 169 15.35 7.96 -1.74
CA ASP A 169 15.93 8.62 -0.56
C ASP A 169 16.65 7.65 0.40
N GLY A 170 16.66 6.35 0.08
CA GLY A 170 17.29 5.31 0.90
C GLY A 170 16.51 4.91 2.16
N SER A 171 15.28 5.43 2.33
CA SER A 171 14.42 5.11 3.47
C SER A 171 13.94 3.66 3.49
N SER A 172 13.91 2.99 2.33
CA SER A 172 13.53 1.58 2.22
C SER A 172 14.29 0.85 1.12
N LYS A 173 14.14 -0.47 1.11
CA LYS A 173 14.63 -1.34 0.03
C LYS A 173 13.65 -1.30 -1.13
N PHE A 174 14.11 -1.61 -2.33
CA PHE A 174 13.22 -1.89 -3.44
C PHE A 174 12.44 -3.18 -3.14
N THR A 175 11.15 -3.06 -2.88
CA THR A 175 10.31 -4.07 -2.24
C THR A 175 9.20 -4.52 -3.16
N PHE A 176 9.02 -5.83 -3.26
CA PHE A 176 7.91 -6.48 -3.93
C PHE A 176 7.00 -7.10 -2.88
N LEU A 177 5.69 -7.03 -3.08
CA LEU A 177 4.70 -7.68 -2.23
C LEU A 177 3.44 -8.03 -3.01
N ILE A 178 2.71 -9.02 -2.54
CA ILE A 178 1.36 -9.30 -3.03
C ILE A 178 0.34 -8.77 -2.06
N THR A 179 -0.68 -8.11 -2.61
CA THR A 179 -1.71 -7.45 -1.83
C THR A 179 -3.03 -7.39 -2.59
N PRO A 180 -4.19 -7.44 -1.91
CA PRO A 180 -5.48 -7.09 -2.53
C PRO A 180 -5.65 -5.56 -2.70
N ILE A 181 -4.67 -4.76 -2.25
CA ILE A 181 -4.75 -3.30 -2.25
C ILE A 181 -4.12 -2.73 -3.53
N ARG A 182 -4.96 -2.18 -4.40
CA ARG A 182 -4.49 -1.34 -5.51
C ARG A 182 -3.99 0.00 -4.97
N ILE A 183 -2.70 0.27 -5.16
CA ILE A 183 -2.07 1.50 -4.68
C ILE A 183 -2.37 2.65 -5.63
N VAL A 184 -2.91 3.73 -5.07
CA VAL A 184 -3.18 5.00 -5.79
C VAL A 184 -2.59 6.23 -5.08
N CYS A 185 -2.22 6.09 -3.82
CA CYS A 185 -1.64 7.15 -3.00
C CYS A 185 -0.77 6.59 -1.86
N ALA A 186 -0.08 7.48 -1.14
CA ALA A 186 0.79 7.13 -0.01
C ALA A 186 0.08 6.31 1.09
N ASN A 187 -1.21 6.58 1.33
CA ASN A 187 -2.01 5.86 2.32
C ASN A 187 -2.22 4.39 1.91
N THR A 188 -2.57 4.15 0.65
CA THR A 188 -2.78 2.80 0.11
C THR A 188 -1.46 2.02 0.01
N GLN A 189 -0.35 2.67 -0.35
CA GLN A 189 0.98 2.06 -0.33
C GLN A 189 1.35 1.62 1.09
N SER A 190 1.11 2.51 2.05
CA SER A 190 1.26 2.21 3.47
C SER A 190 0.48 0.96 3.85
N ALA A 191 -0.80 0.89 3.49
CA ALA A 191 -1.68 -0.24 3.82
C ALA A 191 -1.16 -1.56 3.21
N ALA A 192 -0.77 -1.52 1.94
CA ALA A 192 -0.18 -2.66 1.25
C ALA A 192 1.09 -3.18 1.96
N LEU A 193 2.01 -2.28 2.36
CA LEU A 193 3.25 -2.65 3.06
C LEU A 193 3.02 -3.34 4.40
N ARG A 194 2.02 -2.92 5.17
CA ARG A 194 1.78 -3.49 6.51
C ARG A 194 0.99 -4.78 6.48
N ASP A 195 0.13 -4.96 5.48
CA ASP A 195 -0.70 -6.16 5.34
C ASP A 195 0.02 -7.27 4.58
N ALA A 196 1.13 -6.93 3.91
CA ALA A 196 1.96 -7.88 3.17
C ALA A 196 2.44 -9.03 4.06
N LYS A 197 1.84 -10.21 3.89
CA LYS A 197 2.32 -11.46 4.49
C LYS A 197 3.48 -12.07 3.72
N ALA A 198 3.56 -11.74 2.44
CA ALA A 198 4.64 -12.12 1.56
C ALA A 198 5.20 -10.85 0.93
N SER A 199 6.42 -10.53 1.31
CA SER A 199 7.19 -9.44 0.75
C SER A 199 8.65 -9.87 0.60
N TRP A 200 9.31 -9.30 -0.39
CA TRP A 200 10.72 -9.52 -0.64
C TRP A 200 11.37 -8.22 -1.09
N GLY A 201 12.63 -7.98 -0.70
CA GLY A 201 13.25 -6.68 -0.91
C GLY A 201 14.72 -6.74 -1.28
N ILE A 202 15.08 -5.96 -2.30
CA ILE A 202 16.43 -5.77 -2.81
C ILE A 202 17.03 -4.54 -2.14
N ARG A 203 18.19 -4.71 -1.50
CA ARG A 203 18.95 -3.56 -1.00
C ARG A 203 19.48 -2.73 -2.16
N HIS A 204 19.47 -1.41 -1.99
CA HIS A 204 20.10 -0.44 -2.89
C HIS A 204 21.63 -0.48 -2.77
N THR A 205 22.23 -1.65 -2.91
CA THR A 205 23.68 -1.85 -2.87
C THR A 205 24.05 -2.67 -4.10
N GLY A 206 25.07 -2.26 -4.86
CA GLY A 206 25.43 -2.84 -6.16
C GLY A 206 25.33 -4.37 -6.20
N GLY A 207 24.63 -4.91 -7.21
CA GLY A 207 24.32 -6.35 -7.33
C GLY A 207 22.88 -6.70 -7.71
N ALA A 208 22.03 -5.73 -8.08
CA ALA A 208 20.60 -5.90 -8.31
C ALA A 208 20.21 -7.04 -9.29
N ARG A 209 21.07 -7.40 -10.26
CA ARG A 209 20.80 -8.52 -11.19
C ARG A 209 20.72 -9.89 -10.53
N ALA A 210 21.57 -10.19 -9.52
CA ALA A 210 21.48 -11.47 -8.80
C ALA A 210 20.18 -11.57 -7.99
N ALA A 211 19.68 -10.42 -7.53
CA ALA A 211 18.42 -10.32 -6.81
C ALA A 211 17.20 -10.61 -7.72
N ILE A 212 17.27 -10.43 -9.04
CA ILE A 212 16.16 -10.73 -9.97
C ILE A 212 15.72 -12.21 -9.91
N LEU A 213 16.68 -13.14 -9.91
CA LEU A 213 16.39 -14.57 -9.78
C LEU A 213 15.78 -14.91 -8.42
N GLU A 214 16.23 -14.23 -7.37
CA GLU A 214 15.69 -14.38 -6.02
C GLU A 214 14.27 -13.80 -5.93
N ALA A 215 14.00 -12.66 -6.58
CA ALA A 215 12.66 -12.07 -6.74
C ALA A 215 11.70 -13.07 -7.36
N ARG A 216 12.10 -13.71 -8.46
CA ARG A 216 11.31 -14.73 -9.16
C ARG A 216 10.93 -15.89 -8.23
N ASN A 217 11.89 -16.40 -7.46
CA ASN A 217 11.63 -17.48 -6.52
C ASN A 217 10.73 -17.05 -5.35
N ALA A 218 10.91 -15.83 -4.84
CA ALA A 218 10.08 -15.26 -3.77
C ALA A 218 8.63 -15.03 -4.22
N LEU A 219 8.42 -14.61 -5.47
CA LEU A 219 7.09 -14.45 -6.05
C LEU A 219 6.41 -15.82 -6.24
N LYS A 220 7.11 -16.85 -6.71
CA LYS A 220 6.58 -18.23 -6.75
C LYS A 220 6.10 -18.73 -5.38
N LEU A 221 6.83 -18.41 -4.31
CA LEU A 221 6.42 -18.72 -2.93
C LEU A 221 5.18 -17.93 -2.50
N THR A 222 5.05 -16.71 -3.00
CA THR A 222 3.91 -15.85 -2.67
C THR A 222 2.61 -16.37 -3.28
N TRP A 223 2.65 -17.03 -4.45
CA TRP A 223 1.43 -17.53 -5.08
C TRP A 223 0.82 -18.65 -4.24
N ARG A 224 1.67 -19.46 -3.59
CA ARG A 224 1.23 -20.46 -2.61
C ARG A 224 0.54 -19.82 -1.40
N TYR A 225 1.00 -18.64 -0.98
CA TYR A 225 0.35 -17.89 0.09
C TYR A 225 -1.04 -17.40 -0.33
N THR A 226 -1.19 -16.83 -1.53
CA THR A 226 -2.50 -16.41 -2.04
C THR A 226 -3.46 -17.59 -2.16
N GLN A 227 -3.00 -18.73 -2.69
CA GLN A 227 -3.80 -19.96 -2.76
C GLN A 227 -4.21 -20.47 -1.37
N ALA A 228 -3.32 -20.39 -0.37
CA ALA A 228 -3.64 -20.76 1.00
C ALA A 228 -4.69 -19.82 1.61
N PHE A 229 -4.57 -18.50 1.39
CA PHE A 229 -5.55 -17.53 1.85
C PHE A 229 -6.91 -17.74 1.15
N GLU A 230 -6.91 -17.98 -0.15
CA GLU A 230 -8.11 -18.31 -0.92
C GLU A 230 -8.79 -19.57 -0.36
N ALA A 231 -8.03 -20.62 -0.06
CA ALA A 231 -8.57 -21.84 0.54
C ALA A 231 -9.20 -21.58 1.92
N GLU A 232 -8.56 -20.76 2.76
CA GLU A 232 -9.11 -20.39 4.07
C GLU A 232 -10.37 -19.51 3.94
N ALA A 233 -10.38 -18.55 3.02
CA ALA A 233 -11.53 -17.70 2.74
C ALA A 233 -12.70 -18.52 2.14
N ALA A 234 -12.41 -19.45 1.22
CA ALA A 234 -13.38 -20.39 0.67
C ALA A 234 -13.98 -21.30 1.74
N ALA A 235 -13.17 -21.74 2.71
CA ALA A 235 -13.66 -22.53 3.85
C ALA A 235 -14.62 -21.73 4.74
N LEU A 236 -14.37 -20.43 4.96
CA LEU A 236 -15.32 -19.55 5.65
C LEU A 236 -16.58 -19.30 4.82
N TYR A 237 -16.44 -19.15 3.50
CA TYR A 237 -17.57 -18.94 2.60
C TYR A 237 -18.51 -20.14 2.56
N ALA A 238 -17.98 -21.36 2.52
CA ALA A 238 -18.75 -22.60 2.48
C ALA A 238 -19.53 -22.91 3.78
N ARG A 239 -19.22 -22.23 4.89
CA ARG A 239 -19.86 -22.44 6.18
C ARG A 239 -20.97 -21.42 6.40
N GLU A 240 -22.19 -21.92 6.55
CA GLU A 240 -23.32 -21.08 6.89
C GLU A 240 -23.19 -20.49 8.30
N MET A 241 -23.72 -19.30 8.47
CA MET A 241 -23.79 -18.62 9.76
C MET A 241 -25.11 -17.86 9.84
N ASP A 242 -25.83 -17.98 10.95
CA ASP A 242 -27.09 -17.28 11.19
C ASP A 242 -26.91 -16.02 12.05
N THR A 243 -28.02 -15.29 12.23
CA THR A 243 -28.04 -14.01 12.95
C THR A 243 -27.79 -14.15 14.46
N ASP A 244 -28.10 -15.30 15.07
CA ASP A 244 -27.81 -15.54 16.49
C ASP A 244 -26.33 -15.92 16.65
N GLN A 245 -25.80 -16.76 15.78
CA GLN A 245 -24.38 -17.12 15.74
C GLN A 245 -23.49 -15.89 15.55
N VAL A 246 -23.82 -14.97 14.62
CA VAL A 246 -23.00 -13.76 14.41
C VAL A 246 -23.07 -12.80 15.60
N ARG A 247 -24.19 -12.78 16.33
CA ARG A 247 -24.36 -12.00 17.54
C ARG A 247 -23.44 -12.51 18.65
N ASP A 248 -23.44 -13.83 18.86
CA ASP A 248 -22.59 -14.48 19.87
C ASP A 248 -21.11 -14.30 19.51
N PHE A 249 -20.75 -14.51 18.24
CA PHE A 249 -19.41 -14.24 17.73
C PHE A 249 -18.97 -12.79 17.99
N ALA A 250 -19.80 -11.79 17.66
CA ALA A 250 -19.46 -10.39 17.85
C ALA A 250 -19.32 -10.03 19.34
N HIS A 251 -20.14 -10.64 20.21
CA HIS A 251 -20.02 -10.50 21.66
C HIS A 251 -18.70 -11.07 22.20
N GLN A 252 -18.30 -12.25 21.72
CA GLN A 252 -17.03 -12.86 22.08
C GLN A 252 -15.83 -12.06 21.56
N LEU A 253 -15.89 -11.61 20.30
CA LEU A 253 -14.81 -10.84 19.66
C LEU A 253 -14.49 -9.54 20.41
N PHE A 254 -15.52 -8.85 20.92
CA PHE A 254 -15.36 -7.64 21.73
C PHE A 254 -15.30 -7.90 23.23
N GLU A 255 -15.25 -9.16 23.66
CA GLU A 255 -15.17 -9.59 25.06
C GLU A 255 -16.26 -8.92 25.93
N VAL A 256 -17.51 -8.87 25.44
CA VAL A 256 -18.60 -8.14 26.11
C VAL A 256 -18.77 -8.61 27.56
N ASP A 257 -18.73 -9.92 27.79
CA ASP A 257 -19.01 -10.51 29.11
C ASP A 257 -17.83 -10.42 30.08
N ALA A 258 -16.60 -10.25 29.56
CA ALA A 258 -15.41 -10.00 30.37
C ALA A 258 -15.29 -8.54 30.87
N ALA A 259 -16.26 -7.68 30.52
CA ALA A 259 -16.25 -6.28 30.95
C ALA A 259 -16.46 -6.16 32.47
N THR A 260 -15.55 -5.47 33.15
CA THR A 260 -15.58 -5.26 34.61
C THR A 260 -16.54 -4.15 35.05
N SER A 261 -16.89 -3.21 34.15
CA SER A 261 -17.83 -2.12 34.43
C SER A 261 -19.03 -2.13 33.49
N THR A 262 -20.16 -1.58 33.96
CA THR A 262 -21.39 -1.43 33.16
C THR A 262 -21.18 -0.54 31.93
N ALA A 263 -20.40 0.54 32.08
CA ALA A 263 -20.06 1.45 30.98
C ALA A 263 -19.21 0.74 29.90
N THR A 264 -18.18 -0.02 30.31
CA THR A 264 -17.35 -0.79 29.36
C THR A 264 -18.17 -1.87 28.66
N ARG A 265 -19.04 -2.58 29.39
CA ARG A 265 -19.94 -3.59 28.81
C ARG A 265 -20.88 -2.99 27.77
N ARG A 266 -21.49 -1.85 28.09
CA ARG A 266 -22.36 -1.11 27.17
C ARG A 266 -21.60 -0.72 25.90
N HIS A 267 -20.40 -0.14 26.03
CA HIS A 267 -19.59 0.26 24.89
C HIS A 267 -19.20 -0.94 24.00
N ARG A 268 -18.80 -2.07 24.59
CA ARG A 268 -18.50 -3.31 23.86
C ARG A 268 -19.74 -3.86 23.13
N ARG A 269 -20.93 -3.83 23.76
CA ARG A 269 -22.20 -4.20 23.11
C ARG A 269 -22.55 -3.30 21.94
N GLU A 270 -22.36 -1.99 22.07
CA GLU A 270 -22.61 -1.05 20.97
C GLU A 270 -21.71 -1.36 19.76
N ARG A 271 -20.44 -1.75 20.01
CA ARG A 271 -19.53 -2.20 18.93
C ARG A 271 -19.97 -3.52 18.31
N ALA A 272 -20.34 -4.51 19.11
CA ALA A 272 -20.87 -5.79 18.62
C ALA A 272 -22.15 -5.60 17.80
N GLY A 273 -23.08 -4.76 18.27
CA GLY A 273 -24.30 -4.41 17.55
C GLY A 273 -24.03 -3.71 16.22
N GLY A 274 -22.92 -2.97 16.10
CA GLY A 274 -22.45 -2.43 14.83
C GLY A 274 -22.14 -3.52 13.79
N ILE A 275 -21.49 -4.61 14.19
CA ILE A 275 -21.22 -5.76 13.31
C ILE A 275 -22.53 -6.41 12.86
N VAL A 276 -23.42 -6.71 13.82
CA VAL A 276 -24.72 -7.35 13.55
C VAL A 276 -25.59 -6.48 12.62
N LYS A 277 -25.51 -5.16 12.76
CA LYS A 277 -26.20 -4.24 11.85
C LYS A 277 -25.67 -4.36 10.42
N LEU A 278 -24.35 -4.35 10.22
CA LEU A 278 -23.77 -4.49 8.88
C LEU A 278 -24.09 -5.86 8.29
N TRP A 279 -23.97 -6.92 9.08
CA TRP A 279 -24.38 -8.27 8.68
C TRP A 279 -25.80 -8.34 8.10
N THR A 280 -26.76 -7.64 8.73
CA THR A 280 -28.17 -7.70 8.31
C THR A 280 -28.55 -6.73 7.21
N SER A 281 -27.79 -5.65 7.00
CA SER A 281 -28.24 -4.52 6.17
C SER A 281 -27.21 -3.90 5.24
N SER A 282 -25.95 -4.36 5.25
CA SER A 282 -24.92 -3.80 4.37
C SER A 282 -25.09 -4.33 2.94
N PRO A 283 -25.23 -3.45 1.93
CA PRO A 283 -25.29 -3.88 0.54
C PRO A 283 -24.02 -4.61 0.08
N THR A 284 -22.85 -4.30 0.67
CA THR A 284 -21.56 -4.92 0.33
C THR A 284 -21.52 -6.41 0.66
N LEU A 285 -22.34 -6.86 1.61
CA LEU A 285 -22.38 -8.24 2.11
C LEU A 285 -23.49 -9.08 1.48
N THR A 286 -24.40 -8.44 0.74
CA THR A 286 -25.56 -9.11 0.13
C THR A 286 -25.15 -10.33 -0.72
N PRO A 287 -24.09 -10.25 -1.56
CA PRO A 287 -23.61 -11.40 -2.34
C PRO A 287 -23.28 -12.62 -1.47
N ILE A 288 -22.62 -12.39 -0.34
CA ILE A 288 -22.01 -13.41 0.49
C ILE A 288 -22.82 -13.70 1.77
N ALA A 289 -24.06 -13.21 1.83
CA ALA A 289 -24.89 -13.24 3.03
C ALA A 289 -25.10 -14.65 3.58
N GLY A 290 -25.20 -14.76 4.91
CA GLY A 290 -25.43 -16.04 5.59
C GLY A 290 -24.20 -16.96 5.63
N THR A 291 -22.99 -16.44 5.37
CA THR A 291 -21.74 -17.20 5.44
C THR A 291 -20.80 -16.63 6.49
N ARG A 292 -19.86 -17.43 7.01
CA ARG A 292 -18.84 -16.89 7.92
C ARG A 292 -17.92 -15.88 7.24
N TRP A 293 -17.78 -15.96 5.92
CA TRP A 293 -17.09 -14.95 5.13
C TRP A 293 -17.79 -13.58 5.19
N ALA A 294 -19.13 -13.54 5.14
CA ALA A 294 -19.87 -12.29 5.37
C ALA A 294 -19.66 -11.73 6.79
N ALA A 295 -19.49 -12.59 7.79
CA ALA A 295 -19.29 -12.15 9.17
C ALA A 295 -17.90 -11.52 9.33
N TYR A 296 -16.88 -12.11 8.70
CA TYR A 296 -15.56 -11.52 8.61
C TYR A 296 -15.60 -10.16 7.90
N ASN A 297 -16.25 -10.08 6.74
CA ASN A 297 -16.36 -8.82 5.99
C ASN A 297 -17.12 -7.74 6.78
N ALA A 298 -18.18 -8.09 7.52
CA ALA A 298 -18.87 -7.17 8.43
C ALA A 298 -17.93 -6.58 9.51
N VAL A 299 -17.02 -7.39 10.05
CA VAL A 299 -15.97 -6.92 10.97
C VAL A 299 -15.02 -5.96 10.28
N THR A 300 -14.55 -6.31 9.08
CA THR A 300 -13.65 -5.42 8.33
C THR A 300 -14.30 -4.08 8.01
N GLU A 301 -15.53 -4.08 7.49
CA GLU A 301 -16.27 -2.88 7.14
C GLU A 301 -16.53 -2.01 8.37
N TYR A 302 -16.94 -2.62 9.49
CA TYR A 302 -17.15 -1.88 10.73
C TYR A 302 -15.89 -1.19 11.22
N LEU A 303 -14.77 -1.92 11.28
CA LEU A 303 -13.49 -1.39 11.74
C LEU A 303 -13.00 -0.27 10.83
N ASP A 304 -13.21 -0.43 9.53
CA ASP A 304 -12.64 0.47 8.54
C ASP A 304 -13.48 1.72 8.30
N HIS A 305 -14.81 1.62 8.42
CA HIS A 305 -15.72 2.69 8.01
C HIS A 305 -16.61 3.21 9.14
N HIS A 306 -16.91 2.41 10.16
CA HIS A 306 -17.92 2.76 11.17
C HIS A 306 -17.36 3.06 12.56
N VAL A 307 -16.17 2.56 12.91
CA VAL A 307 -15.57 2.82 14.23
C VAL A 307 -15.45 4.33 14.47
N PRO A 308 -15.99 4.87 15.58
CA PRO A 308 -15.90 6.30 15.87
C PRO A 308 -14.45 6.76 16.01
N VAL A 309 -14.16 7.94 15.44
CA VAL A 309 -12.89 8.63 15.60
C VAL A 309 -13.07 9.74 16.62
N ARG A 310 -12.36 9.64 17.76
CA ARG A 310 -12.34 10.70 18.76
C ARG A 310 -11.58 11.91 18.23
N GLY A 311 -12.16 13.09 18.37
CA GLY A 311 -11.52 14.37 18.04
C GLY A 311 -11.55 14.76 16.55
N ALA A 312 -12.22 13.99 15.68
CA ALA A 312 -12.42 14.39 14.28
C ALA A 312 -13.39 15.58 14.21
N ARG A 313 -12.98 16.66 13.52
CA ARG A 313 -13.78 17.89 13.38
C ARG A 313 -14.73 17.82 12.19
N THR A 314 -14.40 17.00 11.19
CA THR A 314 -15.22 16.77 9.99
C THR A 314 -15.34 15.28 9.67
N SER A 315 -16.30 14.91 8.82
CA SER A 315 -16.44 13.54 8.28
C SER A 315 -15.20 13.10 7.50
N GLY A 316 -14.56 14.03 6.78
CA GLY A 316 -13.29 13.81 6.09
C GLY A 316 -12.14 13.49 7.05
N ASP A 317 -12.05 14.21 8.18
CA ASP A 317 -11.03 13.93 9.21
C ASP A 317 -11.24 12.57 9.86
N ALA A 318 -12.51 12.19 10.08
CA ALA A 318 -12.84 10.86 10.61
C ALA A 318 -12.45 9.75 9.62
N ALA A 319 -12.76 9.90 8.33
CA ALA A 319 -12.35 8.95 7.29
C ALA A 319 -10.81 8.83 7.21
N THR A 320 -10.11 9.95 7.28
CA THR A 320 -8.64 10.02 7.34
C THR A 320 -8.08 9.22 8.51
N ALA A 321 -8.60 9.48 9.71
CA ALA A 321 -8.11 8.85 10.92
C ALA A 321 -8.45 7.35 10.99
N ARG A 322 -9.57 6.91 10.41
CA ARG A 322 -9.87 5.47 10.25
C ARG A 322 -8.89 4.82 9.29
N ALA A 323 -8.65 5.43 8.14
CA ALA A 323 -7.63 4.96 7.21
C ALA A 323 -6.28 4.83 7.93
N LEU A 324 -5.85 5.86 8.68
CA LEU A 324 -4.63 5.83 9.49
C LEU A 324 -4.62 4.75 10.61
N ARG A 325 -5.77 4.40 11.19
CA ARG A 325 -5.86 3.28 12.17
C ARG A 325 -5.78 1.92 11.51
N ASN A 326 -6.44 1.71 10.38
CA ASN A 326 -6.36 0.45 9.64
C ASN A 326 -4.91 0.22 9.22
N ILE A 327 -4.28 1.32 8.79
CA ILE A 327 -2.86 1.44 8.57
C ILE A 327 -2.11 0.99 9.86
N ALA A 328 -2.19 1.68 10.99
CA ALA A 328 -1.38 1.36 12.17
C ALA A 328 -1.68 0.00 12.85
N SER A 329 -2.89 -0.56 12.73
CA SER A 329 -3.35 -1.72 13.51
C SER A 329 -3.19 -3.09 12.82
N ALA A 330 -2.96 -3.12 11.50
CA ALA A 330 -2.87 -4.38 10.77
C ALA A 330 -1.55 -5.16 10.99
N ALA A 331 -0.56 -4.52 11.63
CA ALA A 331 0.75 -5.09 11.93
C ALA A 331 0.77 -6.08 13.11
N SER A 332 -0.31 -6.26 13.87
CA SER A 332 -0.32 -7.23 14.96
C SER A 332 -1.07 -8.51 14.58
N THR A 333 -0.45 -9.67 14.84
CA THR A 333 -1.12 -10.99 14.86
C THR A 333 -2.27 -11.04 15.87
N SER A 334 -2.33 -10.04 16.77
CA SER A 334 -3.39 -9.74 17.73
C SER A 334 -4.42 -8.72 17.25
N SER A 335 -4.43 -8.32 15.97
CA SER A 335 -5.43 -7.36 15.47
C SER A 335 -6.82 -7.98 15.56
N LEU A 336 -7.84 -7.16 15.82
CA LEU A 336 -9.23 -7.61 15.88
C LEU A 336 -9.66 -8.33 14.59
N LYS A 337 -9.13 -7.93 13.42
CA LYS A 337 -9.37 -8.62 12.14
C LYS A 337 -8.74 -10.03 12.14
N ALA A 338 -7.48 -10.16 12.54
CA ALA A 338 -6.81 -11.46 12.61
C ALA A 338 -7.47 -12.39 13.65
N GLN A 339 -7.92 -11.85 14.78
CA GLN A 339 -8.68 -12.59 15.79
C GLN A 339 -10.04 -13.03 15.25
N ALA A 340 -10.79 -12.14 14.61
CA ALA A 340 -12.08 -12.45 13.98
C ALA A 340 -11.95 -13.59 12.97
N PHE A 341 -10.95 -13.51 12.07
CA PHE A 341 -10.70 -14.54 11.08
C PHE A 341 -10.45 -15.91 11.72
N ARG A 342 -9.56 -15.98 12.73
CA ARG A 342 -9.27 -17.23 13.47
C ARG A 342 -10.49 -17.80 14.20
N MET A 343 -11.26 -16.95 14.87
CA MET A 343 -12.46 -17.40 15.59
C MET A 343 -13.49 -18.01 14.62
N LEU A 344 -13.69 -17.39 13.46
CA LEU A 344 -14.63 -17.89 12.44
C LEU A 344 -14.19 -19.22 11.81
N GLN A 345 -12.90 -19.55 11.82
CA GLN A 345 -12.40 -20.86 11.37
C GLN A 345 -12.79 -22.00 12.34
N THR A 346 -12.99 -21.69 13.63
CA THR A 346 -13.18 -22.70 14.69
C THR A 346 -14.61 -22.81 15.23
N LEU A 347 -15.48 -21.85 14.93
CA LEU A 347 -16.92 -21.95 15.23
C LEU A 347 -17.54 -23.13 14.48
#